data_AF-A0A172QWL7-F1
#
_entry.id   AF-A0A172QWL7-F1
#
_cell.length_a   1.000
_cell.length_b   1.000
_cell.length_c   1.000
_cell.angle_alpha   90.00
_cell.angle_beta   90.00
_cell.angle_gamma   90.00
#
_symmetry.space_group_name_H-M   'P 1'
#
loop_
_entity.id
_entity.type
_entity.pdbx_description
1 polymer ?
#
loop_
_entity_poly.entity_id
_entity_poly.type
_entity_poly.pdbx_seq_one_letter_code
_entity_poly.pdbx_strand_id
1 'polypeptide(L)'
;MEAVLEVEDSKDDKTTPPIICPVPLWELDKAHQFFSGKDVSEMFVRTRLFEDDVFAEFTIAELIELKWYRDISSLILQYKKWHEVGVLEWIPDQRVHQETSPFSVYFSETKIPELYLTEEPDHSHWGPVKYWGERRTPRESWELD
;
A
#
# COMPACT_ATOMS: atom_id res chain seq x y z
N MET A 1 12.24 -39.38 38.14
CA MET A 1 12.91 -38.74 36.98
C MET A 1 11.89 -37.80 36.39
N GLU A 2 11.92 -36.55 36.81
CA GLU A 2 11.05 -35.50 36.26
C GLU A 2 11.68 -34.99 34.97
N ALA A 3 10.93 -35.05 33.87
CA ALA A 3 11.33 -34.50 32.60
C ALA A 3 11.21 -32.98 32.67
N VAL A 4 12.34 -32.29 32.59
CA VAL A 4 12.42 -30.84 32.40
C VAL A 4 11.99 -30.56 30.97
N LEU A 5 10.83 -29.93 30.80
CA LEU A 5 10.42 -29.34 29.53
C LEU A 5 11.33 -28.14 29.27
N GLU A 6 12.28 -28.30 28.34
CA GLU A 6 12.98 -27.17 27.74
C GLU A 6 11.96 -26.33 26.97
N VAL A 7 11.70 -25.13 27.47
CA VAL A 7 10.99 -24.10 26.72
C VAL A 7 11.98 -23.61 25.68
N GLU A 8 11.81 -24.04 24.43
CA GLU A 8 12.50 -23.41 23.31
C GLU A 8 12.06 -21.95 23.25
N ASP A 9 13.01 -21.05 23.52
CA ASP A 9 12.87 -19.63 23.24
C ASP A 9 12.48 -19.48 21.77
N SER A 10 11.20 -19.18 21.55
CA SER A 10 10.67 -18.67 20.31
C SER A 10 11.54 -17.46 19.92
N LYS A 11 12.46 -17.69 18.98
CA LYS A 11 13.25 -16.65 18.34
C LYS A 11 12.29 -15.53 17.95
N ASP A 12 12.42 -14.38 18.62
CA ASP A 12 11.82 -13.14 18.18
C ASP A 12 12.09 -12.99 16.67
N ASP A 13 11.03 -13.21 15.89
CA ASP A 13 10.98 -12.76 14.52
C ASP A 13 11.08 -11.25 14.61
N LYS A 14 12.28 -10.71 14.42
CA LYS A 14 12.52 -9.27 14.33
C LYS A 14 11.92 -8.80 13.01
N THR A 15 10.59 -8.87 12.88
CA THR A 15 9.85 -8.22 11.82
C THR A 15 10.19 -6.74 11.91
N THR A 16 10.91 -6.27 10.90
CA THR A 16 11.15 -4.84 10.69
C THR A 16 9.80 -4.13 10.79
N PRO A 17 9.67 -3.06 11.59
CA PRO A 17 8.39 -2.39 11.76
C PRO A 17 7.85 -1.94 10.39
N PRO A 18 6.53 -2.04 10.16
CA PRO A 18 5.93 -1.67 8.89
C PRO A 18 6.25 -0.21 8.57
N ILE A 19 6.67 0.05 7.33
CA ILE A 19 7.14 1.37 6.88
C ILE A 19 6.04 2.00 6.05
N ILE A 20 5.53 3.15 6.47
CA ILE A 20 4.57 3.95 5.68
C ILE A 20 5.34 4.63 4.54
N CYS A 21 4.77 4.64 3.34
CA CYS A 21 5.31 5.36 2.20
C CYS A 21 5.42 6.86 2.54
N PRO A 22 6.63 7.45 2.52
CA PRO A 22 6.85 8.81 2.99
C PRO A 22 6.44 9.88 1.97
N VAL A 23 6.14 9.46 0.74
CA VAL A 23 5.83 10.32 -0.40
C VAL A 23 4.55 9.84 -1.08
N PRO A 24 3.83 10.69 -1.82
CA PRO A 24 2.73 10.22 -2.64
C PRO A 24 3.23 9.28 -3.74
N LEU A 25 2.39 8.34 -4.15
CA LEU A 25 2.76 7.29 -5.11
C LEU A 25 3.25 7.85 -6.46
N TRP A 26 2.74 9.01 -6.90
CA TRP A 26 3.19 9.66 -8.13
C TRP A 26 4.59 10.30 -8.06
N GLU A 27 5.26 10.25 -6.90
CA GLU A 27 6.64 10.70 -6.70
C GLU A 27 7.60 9.57 -6.28
N LEU A 28 7.12 8.32 -6.27
CA LEU A 28 7.88 7.17 -5.80
C LEU A 28 9.16 6.93 -6.63
N ASP A 29 9.10 7.21 -7.93
CA ASP A 29 10.23 7.15 -8.87
C ASP A 29 11.33 8.18 -8.58
N LYS A 30 10.98 9.31 -7.94
CA LYS A 30 11.94 10.39 -7.60
C LYS A 30 12.53 10.21 -6.21
N ALA A 31 11.96 9.32 -5.40
CA ALA A 31 12.23 9.18 -3.98
C ALA A 31 13.28 8.10 -3.65
N HIS A 32 14.10 7.67 -4.61
CA HIS A 32 15.12 6.62 -4.45
C HIS A 32 16.02 6.78 -3.21
N GLN A 33 16.34 8.01 -2.81
CA GLN A 33 17.16 8.29 -1.63
C GLN A 33 16.50 7.85 -0.30
N PHE A 34 15.17 7.81 -0.24
CA PHE A 34 14.42 7.40 0.96
C PHE A 34 14.32 5.88 1.11
N PHE A 35 14.66 5.14 0.05
CA PHE A 35 14.43 3.70 -0.06
C PHE A 35 15.72 2.87 -0.08
N SER A 36 16.88 3.50 0.13
CA SER A 36 18.16 2.78 0.13
C SER A 36 18.16 1.65 1.17
N GLY A 37 18.24 0.40 0.70
CA GLY A 37 18.23 -0.80 1.53
C GLY A 37 16.84 -1.25 2.03
N LYS A 38 15.76 -0.63 1.57
CA LYS A 38 14.38 -1.01 1.91
C LYS A 38 13.68 -1.61 0.70
N ASP A 39 12.88 -2.64 0.94
CA ASP A 39 11.97 -3.16 -0.08
C ASP A 39 10.78 -2.20 -0.23
N VAL A 40 10.69 -1.53 -1.37
CA VAL A 40 9.60 -0.59 -1.69
C VAL A 40 8.26 -1.33 -1.75
N SER A 41 8.25 -2.58 -2.19
CA SER A 41 7.02 -3.36 -2.36
C SER A 41 6.30 -3.64 -1.02
N GLU A 42 7.05 -3.70 0.09
CA GLU A 42 6.53 -3.92 1.44
C GLU A 42 6.12 -2.61 2.16
N MET A 43 6.25 -1.44 1.52
CA MET A 43 5.84 -0.17 2.13
C MET A 43 4.32 -0.01 2.11
N PHE A 44 3.78 0.51 3.20
CA PHE A 44 2.35 0.77 3.38
C PHE A 44 1.92 2.07 2.72
N VAL A 45 0.89 1.98 1.91
CA VAL A 45 0.14 3.07 1.32
C VAL A 45 -1.16 3.22 2.12
N ARG A 46 -1.45 4.46 2.53
CA ARG A 46 -2.73 4.81 3.12
C ARG A 46 -3.61 5.50 2.08
N THR A 47 -4.84 5.05 1.99
CA THR A 47 -5.85 5.63 1.10
C THR A 47 -7.15 5.88 1.86
N ARG A 48 -7.70 7.09 1.75
CA ARG A 48 -9.02 7.45 2.28
C ARG A 48 -9.96 7.62 1.09
N LEU A 49 -11.05 6.85 1.10
CA LEU A 49 -12.07 6.92 0.06
C LEU A 49 -12.89 8.20 0.22
N PHE A 50 -13.61 8.57 -0.84
CA PHE A 50 -14.44 9.76 -0.85
C PHE A 50 -15.51 9.71 0.25
N GLU A 51 -15.61 10.79 1.05
CA GLU A 51 -16.54 10.92 2.19
C GLU A 51 -16.39 9.85 3.29
N ASP A 52 -15.33 9.05 3.25
CA ASP A 52 -15.04 8.09 4.31
C ASP A 52 -14.23 8.77 5.43
N ASP A 53 -14.48 8.39 6.67
CA ASP A 53 -13.76 8.88 7.84
C ASP A 53 -12.55 7.98 8.16
N VAL A 54 -12.52 6.76 7.61
CA VAL A 54 -11.43 5.80 7.80
C VAL A 54 -10.53 5.72 6.58
N PHE A 55 -9.27 5.35 6.80
CA PHE A 55 -8.34 5.03 5.72
C PHE A 55 -8.04 3.53 5.71
N ALA A 56 -7.83 3.01 4.51
CA ALA A 56 -7.35 1.66 4.29
C ALA A 56 -5.82 1.67 4.14
N GLU A 57 -5.20 0.57 4.54
CA GLU A 57 -3.76 0.34 4.46
C GLU A 57 -3.47 -0.86 3.57
N PHE A 58 -2.56 -0.69 2.62
CA PHE A 58 -2.09 -1.73 1.72
C PHE A 58 -0.59 -1.62 1.55
N THR A 59 0.15 -2.72 1.48
CA THR A 59 1.49 -2.66 0.91
C THR A 59 1.43 -2.28 -0.56
N ILE A 60 2.53 -1.75 -1.12
CA ILE A 60 2.60 -1.46 -2.56
C ILE A 60 2.38 -2.74 -3.38
N ALA A 61 2.92 -3.87 -2.93
CA ALA A 61 2.68 -5.18 -3.55
C ALA A 61 1.19 -5.55 -3.55
N GLU A 62 0.53 -5.48 -2.39
CA GLU A 62 -0.90 -5.74 -2.25
C GLU A 62 -1.74 -4.84 -3.16
N LEU A 63 -1.38 -3.56 -3.25
CA LEU A 63 -2.11 -2.59 -4.08
C LEU A 63 -1.96 -2.88 -5.57
N ILE A 64 -0.76 -3.28 -6.02
CA ILE A 64 -0.51 -3.73 -7.40
C ILE A 64 -1.39 -4.93 -7.73
N GLU A 65 -1.46 -5.90 -6.82
CA GLU A 65 -2.25 -7.11 -6.98
C GLU A 65 -3.75 -6.82 -6.99
N LEU A 66 -4.29 -6.13 -5.98
CA LEU A 66 -5.73 -5.82 -5.88
C LEU A 66 -6.28 -5.09 -7.08
N LYS A 67 -5.48 -4.17 -7.61
CA LYS A 67 -5.89 -3.28 -8.68
C LYS A 67 -5.42 -3.78 -10.04
N TRP A 68 -4.81 -4.96 -10.10
CA TRP A 68 -4.36 -5.63 -11.32
C TRP A 68 -3.41 -4.77 -12.13
N TYR A 69 -2.52 -4.02 -11.48
CA TYR A 69 -1.46 -3.29 -12.16
C TYR A 69 -0.38 -4.25 -12.65
N ARG A 70 0.27 -3.92 -13.78
CA ARG A 70 1.37 -4.75 -14.32
C ARG A 70 2.62 -4.73 -13.45
N ASP A 71 2.90 -3.57 -12.86
CA ASP A 71 4.10 -3.31 -12.07
C ASP A 71 3.96 -1.99 -11.26
N ILE A 72 4.99 -1.67 -10.48
CA ILE A 72 5.08 -0.42 -9.71
C ILE A 72 4.97 0.81 -10.64
N SER A 73 5.60 0.78 -11.83
CA SER A 73 5.53 1.90 -12.77
C SER A 73 4.10 2.20 -13.21
N SER A 74 3.31 1.15 -13.42
CA SER A 74 1.89 1.23 -13.77
C SER A 74 1.06 1.84 -12.65
N LEU A 75 1.32 1.44 -11.40
CA LEU A 75 0.72 2.06 -10.21
C LEU A 75 1.04 3.56 -10.16
N ILE A 76 2.32 3.94 -10.29
CA ILE A 76 2.78 5.34 -10.26
C ILE A 76 2.06 6.17 -11.33
N LEU A 77 2.01 5.68 -12.57
CA LEU A 77 1.40 6.40 -13.69
C LEU A 77 -0.11 6.59 -13.50
N GLN A 78 -0.84 5.57 -13.01
CA GLN A 78 -2.26 5.72 -12.76
C GLN A 78 -2.55 6.70 -11.62
N TYR A 79 -1.80 6.64 -10.51
CA TYR A 79 -1.95 7.57 -9.40
C TYR A 79 -1.59 9.01 -9.79
N LYS A 80 -0.57 9.17 -10.63
CA LYS A 80 -0.22 10.48 -11.22
C LYS A 80 -1.37 11.02 -12.05
N LYS A 81 -2.02 10.19 -12.86
CA LYS A 81 -3.18 10.59 -13.66
C LYS A 81 -4.34 11.05 -12.77
N TRP A 82 -4.63 10.32 -11.69
CA TRP A 82 -5.68 10.70 -10.72
C TRP A 82 -5.37 12.02 -10.01
N HIS A 83 -4.10 12.26 -9.66
CA HIS A 83 -3.68 13.54 -9.12
C HIS A 83 -3.85 14.69 -10.13
N GLU A 84 -3.38 14.51 -11.37
CA GLU A 84 -3.44 15.54 -12.42
C GLU A 84 -4.87 15.98 -12.79
N VAL A 85 -5.84 15.07 -12.69
CA VAL A 85 -7.26 15.38 -12.94
C VAL A 85 -8.01 15.84 -11.69
N GLY A 86 -7.33 15.92 -10.53
CA GLY A 86 -7.87 16.47 -9.30
C GLY A 86 -8.81 15.55 -8.53
N VAL A 87 -8.79 14.24 -8.80
CA VAL A 87 -9.64 13.25 -8.10
C VAL A 87 -8.93 12.56 -6.93
N LEU A 88 -7.62 12.81 -6.79
CA LEU A 88 -6.79 12.29 -5.71
C LEU A 88 -5.82 13.36 -5.21
N GLU A 89 -5.83 13.62 -3.92
CA GLU A 89 -4.91 14.54 -3.25
C GLU A 89 -4.01 13.82 -2.24
N TRP A 90 -2.95 14.48 -1.80
CA TRP A 90 -2.02 13.99 -0.80
C TRP A 90 -2.13 14.84 0.46
N ILE A 91 -2.35 14.20 1.61
CA ILE A 91 -2.33 14.83 2.92
C ILE A 91 -0.97 14.56 3.57
N PRO A 92 -0.01 15.52 3.52
CA PRO A 92 1.38 15.23 3.86
C PRO A 92 1.59 14.80 5.30
N ASP A 93 0.91 15.46 6.24
CA ASP A 93 1.07 15.21 7.68
C ASP A 93 0.55 13.84 8.10
N GLN A 94 -0.40 13.28 7.35
CA GLN A 94 -1.01 11.97 7.60
C GLN A 94 -0.40 10.86 6.72
N ARG A 95 0.30 11.27 5.65
CA ARG A 95 0.76 10.42 4.55
C ARG A 95 -0.38 9.60 3.94
N VAL A 96 -1.49 10.27 3.65
CA VAL A 96 -2.73 9.67 3.13
C VAL A 96 -3.01 10.18 1.73
N HIS A 97 -3.34 9.27 0.81
CA HIS A 97 -3.98 9.62 -0.46
C HIS A 97 -5.48 9.76 -0.20
N GLN A 98 -6.06 10.92 -0.52
CA GLN A 98 -7.47 11.20 -0.28
C GLN A 98 -8.20 11.30 -1.62
N GLU A 99 -9.25 10.49 -1.81
CA GLU A 99 -10.17 10.66 -2.93
C GLU A 99 -11.04 11.91 -2.71
N THR A 100 -11.13 12.77 -3.72
CA THR A 100 -11.95 14.00 -3.71
C THR A 100 -13.26 13.81 -4.49
N SER A 101 -13.45 12.64 -5.10
CA SER A 101 -14.66 12.23 -5.81
C SER A 101 -14.81 10.71 -5.72
N PRO A 102 -16.02 10.15 -5.80
CA PRO A 102 -16.20 8.70 -5.73
C PRO A 102 -15.47 7.97 -6.86
N PHE A 103 -14.79 6.86 -6.53
CA PHE A 103 -14.12 6.00 -7.52
C PHE A 103 -15.00 5.64 -8.74
N SER A 104 -16.28 5.36 -8.50
CA SER A 104 -17.25 5.02 -9.56
C SER A 104 -17.49 6.14 -10.57
N VAL A 105 -17.21 7.40 -10.22
CA VAL A 105 -17.42 8.57 -11.07
C VAL A 105 -16.21 8.79 -11.99
N TYR A 106 -14.99 8.73 -11.45
CA TYR A 106 -13.81 9.12 -12.22
C TYR A 106 -13.08 7.95 -12.88
N PHE A 107 -13.23 6.71 -12.39
CA PHE A 107 -12.37 5.61 -12.81
C PHE A 107 -12.50 5.31 -14.31
N SER A 108 -13.71 5.22 -14.85
CA SER A 108 -13.91 4.92 -16.28
C SER A 108 -13.31 5.96 -17.22
N GLU A 109 -13.27 7.22 -16.80
CA GLU A 109 -12.78 8.34 -17.63
C GLU A 109 -11.26 8.53 -17.53
N THR A 110 -10.67 8.07 -16.44
CA THR A 110 -9.26 8.34 -16.08
C THR A 110 -8.38 7.09 -16.11
N LYS A 111 -8.97 5.90 -16.23
CA LYS A 111 -8.25 4.64 -16.35
C LYS A 111 -7.36 4.67 -17.59
N ILE A 112 -6.11 4.26 -17.42
CA ILE A 112 -5.14 4.06 -18.51
C ILE A 112 -5.07 2.54 -18.78
N PRO A 113 -5.78 2.00 -19.79
CA PRO A 113 -6.01 0.55 -19.91
C PRO A 113 -4.73 -0.29 -19.99
N GLU A 114 -3.68 0.23 -20.64
CA GLU A 114 -2.40 -0.44 -20.82
C GLU A 114 -1.62 -0.67 -19.51
N LEU A 115 -1.99 -0.02 -18.41
CA LEU A 115 -1.34 -0.17 -17.10
C LEU A 115 -1.83 -1.41 -16.33
N TYR A 116 -2.89 -2.05 -16.82
CA TYR A 116 -3.55 -3.17 -16.15
C TYR A 116 -3.25 -4.50 -16.84
N LEU A 117 -3.24 -5.56 -16.05
CA LEU A 117 -3.28 -6.93 -16.52
C LEU A 117 -4.66 -7.22 -17.11
N THR A 118 -4.68 -7.97 -18.22
CA THR A 118 -5.90 -8.38 -18.91
C THR A 118 -6.43 -9.73 -18.42
N GLU A 119 -5.58 -10.48 -17.72
CA GLU A 119 -5.86 -11.79 -17.16
C GLU A 119 -5.52 -11.74 -15.67
N GLU A 120 -6.17 -12.62 -14.89
CA GLU A 120 -5.91 -12.76 -13.46
C GLU A 120 -4.42 -13.06 -13.24
N PRO A 121 -3.72 -12.35 -12.34
CA PRO A 121 -2.33 -12.63 -12.04
C PRO A 121 -2.19 -14.09 -11.58
N ASP A 122 -1.13 -14.78 -12.00
CA ASP A 122 -0.84 -16.10 -11.43
C ASP A 122 -0.36 -15.93 -9.98
N HIS A 123 -1.25 -16.24 -9.02
CA HIS A 123 -0.97 -16.10 -7.59
C HIS A 123 -0.04 -17.19 -7.04
N SER A 124 0.42 -18.16 -7.85
CA SER A 124 1.16 -19.35 -7.37
C SER A 124 2.58 -19.09 -6.88
N HIS A 125 3.24 -18.05 -7.38
CA HIS A 125 4.60 -17.66 -6.99
C HIS A 125 4.64 -16.66 -5.84
N TRP A 126 3.48 -16.12 -5.49
CA TRP A 126 3.29 -15.28 -4.33
C TRP A 126 2.97 -16.23 -3.19
N GLY A 127 3.78 -16.24 -2.13
CA GLY A 127 3.47 -17.00 -0.91
C GLY A 127 2.05 -16.71 -0.44
N PRO A 128 1.47 -17.49 0.50
CA PRO A 128 0.08 -17.29 0.92
C PRO A 128 -0.17 -15.82 1.15
N VAL A 129 -0.97 -15.19 0.25
CA VAL A 129 -1.25 -13.75 0.24
C VAL A 129 -1.51 -13.39 1.68
N LYS A 130 -0.60 -12.65 2.30
CA LYS A 130 -0.62 -12.38 3.75
C LYS A 130 -1.69 -11.32 4.02
N TYR A 131 -2.92 -11.77 3.86
CA TYR A 131 -4.19 -11.30 4.37
C TYR A 131 -4.31 -9.80 4.63
N TRP A 132 -5.00 -9.17 3.69
CA TRP A 132 -5.93 -8.06 3.86
C TRP A 132 -6.27 -7.74 5.34
N GLY A 133 -5.71 -6.64 5.86
CA GLY A 133 -6.06 -6.13 7.18
C GLY A 133 -5.48 -6.89 8.39
N GLU A 134 -4.66 -7.94 8.20
CA GLU A 134 -3.91 -8.56 9.30
C GLU A 134 -2.71 -7.71 9.73
N ARG A 135 -2.23 -6.82 8.84
CA ARG A 135 -1.14 -5.88 9.12
C ARG A 135 -1.68 -4.46 9.12
N ARG A 136 -1.43 -3.75 10.21
CA ARG A 136 -1.67 -2.32 10.35
C ARG A 136 -0.39 -1.65 10.83
N THR A 137 -0.12 -0.46 10.34
CA THR A 137 0.93 0.37 10.92
C THR A 137 0.53 0.80 12.34
N PRO A 138 1.48 1.11 13.23
CA PRO A 138 1.13 1.67 14.53
C PRO A 138 0.25 2.91 14.39
N ARG A 139 -0.79 3.02 15.22
CA ARG A 139 -1.67 4.20 15.23
C ARG A 139 -0.87 5.46 15.50
N GLU A 140 -1.12 6.48 14.70
CA GLU A 140 -0.54 7.80 14.87
C GLU A 140 -1.48 8.74 15.65
N SER A 141 -0.93 9.84 16.16
CA SER A 141 -1.67 10.78 17.01
C SER A 141 -2.89 11.39 16.32
N TRP A 142 -2.81 11.66 15.02
CA TRP A 142 -3.89 12.24 14.23
C TRP A 142 -5.06 11.27 13.99
N GLU A 143 -4.91 9.99 14.32
CA GLU A 143 -5.97 8.98 14.24
C GLU A 143 -6.82 8.88 15.51
N LEU A 144 -6.48 9.64 16.56
CA LEU A 144 -7.10 9.58 17.88
C LEU A 144 -8.02 10.78 18.17
N ASP A 145 -8.03 11.77 17.27
CA ASP A 145 -8.84 12.98 17.32
C ASP A 145 -10.16 12.80 16.56
#